data_AF-A0A7W1UVI2-F1
#
_entry.id   AF-A0A7W1UVI2-F1
#
_cell.length_a   1.000
_cell.length_b   1.000
_cell.length_c   1.000
_cell.angle_alpha   90.00
_cell.angle_beta   90.00
_cell.angle_gamma   90.00
#
_symmetry.space_group_name_H-M   'P 1'
#
loop_
_entity.id
_entity.type
_entity.pdbx_description
1 polymer ?
#
loop_
_entity_poly.entity_id
_entity_poly.type
_entity_poly.pdbx_seq_one_letter_code
_entity_poly.pdbx_strand_id
1 'polypeptide(L)' 'MSELRTWSVERALREDELSVFVPAEEIPEAAIGDRVTVTSSSNQLRRVGQIVQVMDDPERGSFFAVDFE' A
#
# COMPACT_ATOMS: atom_id res chain seq x y z
N MET A 1 9.43 15.81 13.53
CA MET A 1 9.65 14.38 13.23
C MET A 1 8.30 13.86 12.79
N SER A 2 8.12 13.49 11.52
CA SER A 2 6.87 12.87 11.08
C SER A 2 6.78 11.48 11.70
N GLU A 3 5.76 11.24 12.50
CA GLU A 3 5.50 9.90 13.05
C GLU A 3 5.10 8.99 11.88
N LEU A 4 5.80 7.86 11.73
CA LEU A 4 5.45 6.86 10.71
C LEU A 4 4.08 6.28 11.05
N ARG A 5 3.14 6.43 10.12
CA ARG A 5 1.77 5.94 10.30
C ARG A 5 1.65 4.52 9.78
N THR A 6 0.71 3.78 10.35
CA THR A 6 0.38 2.43 9.90
C THR A 6 -1.02 2.45 9.30
N TRP A 7 -1.13 1.95 8.06
CA TRP A 7 -2.36 1.86 7.30
C TRP A 7 -2.78 0.39 7.12
N SER A 8 -4.06 0.15 6.83
CA SER A 8 -4.57 -1.18 6.52
C SER A 8 -5.52 -1.11 5.34
N VAL A 9 -5.30 -1.95 4.33
CA VAL A 9 -6.13 -2.00 3.12
C VAL A 9 -6.44 -3.44 2.72
N GLU A 10 -7.58 -3.64 2.07
CA GLU A 10 -7.99 -4.94 1.52
C GLU A 10 -7.75 -4.98 0.01
N ARG A 11 -6.94 -5.94 -0.45
CA ARG A 11 -6.61 -6.15 -1.85
C ARG A 11 -6.34 -7.61 -2.15
N ALA A 12 -6.65 -8.02 -3.38
CA ALA A 12 -6.21 -9.32 -3.86
C ALA A 12 -4.69 -9.33 -3.94
N LEU A 13 -4.06 -10.27 -3.23
CA LEU A 13 -2.62 -10.48 -3.23
C LEU A 13 -2.30 -11.88 -3.73
N ARG A 14 -1.20 -12.05 -4.46
CA ARG A 14 -0.61 -13.38 -4.70
C ARG A 14 0.45 -13.71 -3.66
N GLU A 15 0.73 -14.99 -3.47
CA GLU A 15 1.76 -15.44 -2.52
C GLU A 15 3.17 -14.97 -2.92
N ASP A 16 3.44 -14.82 -4.22
CA ASP A 16 4.72 -14.39 -4.79
C ASP A 16 4.79 -12.88 -5.06
N GLU A 17 3.76 -12.12 -4.69
CA GLU A 17 3.71 -10.69 -4.91
C GLU A 17 4.69 -9.96 -3.96
N LEU A 18 5.59 -9.16 -4.53
CA LEU A 18 6.61 -8.41 -3.79
C LEU A 18 6.23 -6.94 -3.54
N SER A 19 5.24 -6.43 -4.27
CA SER A 19 4.81 -5.05 -4.18
C SER A 19 3.35 -4.92 -4.61
N VAL A 20 2.62 -3.95 -4.06
CA VAL A 20 1.25 -3.63 -4.49
C VAL A 20 1.07 -2.12 -4.67
N PHE A 21 0.17 -1.74 -5.57
CA PHE A 21 -0.26 -0.36 -5.73
C PHE A 21 -1.55 -0.10 -4.95
N VAL A 22 -1.52 0.92 -4.10
CA VAL A 22 -2.65 1.35 -3.29
C VAL A 22 -3.10 2.74 -3.76
N PRO A 23 -4.35 2.92 -4.21
CA PRO A 23 -4.90 4.24 -4.50
C PRO A 23 -4.73 5.20 -3.32
N ALA A 24 -4.26 6.41 -3.59
CA ALA A 24 -4.02 7.40 -2.54
C ALA A 24 -5.31 7.82 -1.84
N GLU A 25 -6.46 7.73 -2.51
CA GLU A 25 -7.77 8.02 -1.92
C GLU A 25 -8.15 7.11 -0.74
N GLU A 26 -7.62 5.88 -0.66
CA GLU A 26 -7.86 4.98 0.47
C GLU A 26 -6.99 5.30 1.68
N ILE A 27 -5.85 5.93 1.45
CA ILE A 27 -4.87 6.29 2.47
C ILE A 27 -4.39 7.75 2.25
N PRO A 28 -5.30 8.75 2.32
CA PRO A 28 -5.10 10.10 1.78
C PRO A 28 -4.00 10.92 2.47
N GLU A 29 -3.58 10.53 3.67
CA GLU A 29 -2.50 11.19 4.42
C GLU A 29 -1.25 10.32 4.52
N ALA A 30 -1.17 9.27 3.71
CA ALA A 30 -0.01 8.40 3.70
C ALA A 30 1.18 9.05 3.02
N ALA A 31 2.38 8.71 3.48
CA ALA A 31 3.62 9.22 2.96
C ALA A 31 4.65 8.11 2.72
N ILE A 32 5.66 8.39 1.91
CA ILE A 32 6.83 7.51 1.77
C ILE A 32 7.42 7.23 3.16
N GLY A 33 7.62 5.96 3.48
CA GLY A 33 8.04 5.52 4.80
C GLY A 33 6.93 4.90 5.65
N ASP A 34 5.67 5.23 5.38
CA ASP A 34 4.56 4.67 6.14
C ASP A 34 4.42 3.17 5.89
N ARG A 35 4.00 2.45 6.93
CA ARG A 35 3.73 1.02 6.86
C ARG A 35 2.31 0.76 6.42
N VAL A 36 2.13 -0.22 5.54
CA VAL A 36 0.82 -0.64 5.04
C VAL A 36 0.67 -2.13 5.28
N THR A 37 -0.36 -2.49 6.05
CA THR A 37 -0.84 -3.86 6.13
C THR A 37 -1.82 -4.09 4.99
N VAL A 38 -1.54 -5.11 4.18
CA VAL A 38 -2.42 -5.49 3.07
C VAL A 38 -2.97 -6.88 3.37
N THR A 39 -4.30 -6.97 3.44
CA THR A 39 -5.01 -8.23 3.65
C THR A 39 -5.75 -8.63 2.38
N SER A 40 -5.73 -9.92 2.07
CA SER A 40 -6.43 -10.49 0.92
C SER A 40 -7.45 -11.51 1.41
N SER A 41 -8.74 -11.19 1.28
CA SER A 41 -9.83 -12.08 1.69
C SER A 41 -9.94 -13.32 0.80
N SER A 42 -9.48 -13.24 -0.46
CA SER A 42 -9.57 -14.34 -1.43
C SER A 42 -8.70 -15.54 -1.07
N ASN A 43 -7.57 -15.31 -0.39
CA ASN A 43 -6.61 -16.34 0.00
C ASN A 43 -6.12 -16.19 1.45
N GLN A 44 -6.82 -15.38 2.25
CA GLN A 44 -6.52 -15.13 3.67
C GLN A 44 -5.07 -14.70 3.94
N LEU A 45 -4.41 -14.09 2.95
CA LEU A 45 -3.05 -13.60 3.10
C LEU A 45 -3.04 -12.27 3.84
N ARG A 46 -2.00 -12.07 4.64
CA ARG A 46 -1.66 -10.79 5.27
C ARG A 46 -0.20 -10.50 5.02
N ARG A 47 0.08 -9.41 4.31
CA ARG A 47 1.43 -8.89 4.06
C ARG A 47 1.57 -7.53 4.72
N VAL A 48 2.79 -7.20 5.13
CA VAL A 48 3.13 -5.86 5.61
C VAL A 48 4.22 -5.34 4.70
N GLY A 49 4.03 -4.12 4.23
CA GLY A 49 5.00 -3.44 3.39
C GLY A 49 5.15 -1.98 3.77
N GLN A 50 5.97 -1.28 3.02
CA GLN A 50 6.24 0.13 3.21
C GLN A 50 6.00 0.90 1.91
N ILE A 51 5.45 2.11 2.03
CA ILE A 51 5.34 3.01 0.88
C ILE A 51 6.74 3.45 0.48
N VAL A 52 7.15 3.09 -0.73
CA VAL A 52 8.46 3.45 -1.29
C VAL A 52 8.35 4.55 -2.34
N GLN A 53 7.19 4.70 -2.97
CA GLN A 53 6.99 5.66 -4.04
C GLN A 53 5.54 6.17 -4.09
N VAL A 54 5.38 7.42 -4.51
CA VAL A 54 4.11 8.01 -4.93
C VAL A 54 4.12 8.16 -6.44
N MET A 55 3.05 7.75 -7.10
CA MET A 55 2.85 7.85 -8.53
C MET A 55 1.59 8.64 -8.81
N ASP A 56 1.69 9.71 -9.60
CA ASP A 56 0.54 10.50 -10.03
C ASP A 56 0.17 10.13 -11.46
N ASP A 57 -0.99 9.49 -11.64
CA ASP A 57 -1.56 9.20 -12.96
C ASP A 57 -2.71 10.20 -13.25
N PRO A 58 -2.64 10.97 -14.35
CA PRO A 58 -3.65 11.99 -14.65
C PRO A 58 -5.03 11.42 -15.00
N GLU A 59 -5.13 10.16 -15.41
CA GLU A 59 -6.40 9.51 -15.75
C GLU A 59 -6.97 8.72 -14.57
N ARG A 60 -6.09 8.17 -13.72
CA ARG A 60 -6.47 7.21 -12.67
C ARG A 60 -6.30 7.74 -11.24
N GLY A 61 -5.71 8.92 -11.06
CA GLY A 61 -5.40 9.50 -9.76
C GLY A 61 -4.04 9.06 -9.21
N SER A 62 -3.76 9.46 -7.98
CA SER A 62 -2.50 9.14 -7.32
C SER A 62 -2.52 7.73 -6.70
N PHE A 63 -1.37 7.05 -6.73
CA PHE A 63 -1.15 5.73 -6.14
C PHE A 63 0.13 5.70 -5.32
N PHE A 64 0.14 4.86 -4.30
CA PHE A 64 1.31 4.51 -3.51
C PHE A 64 1.80 3.13 -3.90
N ALA A 65 3.08 3.02 -4.25
CA ALA A 65 3.74 1.73 -4.37
C ALA A 65 4.19 1.27 -2.99
N VAL A 66 3.71 0.11 -2.58
CA VAL A 66 4.03 -0.54 -1.31
C VAL A 66 4.88 -1.76 -1.60
N ASP A 67 6.12 -1.77 -1.16
CA ASP A 67 6.99 -2.95 -1.24
C ASP A 67 6.86 -3.78 0.04
N PHE A 68 6.68 -5.09 -0.12
CA PHE A 68 6.59 -6.03 0.99
C PHE A 68 7.97 -6.46 1.49
N GLU A 69 8.10 -6.62 2.83
CA GLU A 69 9.29 -7.16 3.50
C GLU A 69 9.33 -8.71 3.48
#